data_AF-A0A968JUV6-F1
#
_entry.id   AF-A0A968JUV6-F1
#
_cell.length_a   1.000
_cell.length_b   1.000
_cell.length_c   1.000
_cell.angle_alpha   90.00
_cell.angle_beta   90.00
_cell.angle_gamma   90.00
#
_symmetry.space_group_name_H-M   'P 1'
#
loop_
_entity.id
_entity.type
_entity.pdbx_description
1 polymer ?
#
loop_
_entity_poly.entity_id
_entity_poly.type
_entity_poly.pdbx_seq_one_letter_code
_entity_poly.pdbx_strand_id
1 'polypeptide(L)'
;MERYLYRKRGEDYEEFKRKKAEKLLDNIEKQFPGIKSCIDAFYTSTPLTWRDYTGTWAGSAYGILKDFNRPLESIILPRTKIPNLYLTGQNINLHGILGVTISSVITCSELIDIKSLIKKIKAA
;
A
#
# COMPACT_ATOMS: atom_id res chain seq x y z
N MET A 1 -4.52 22.68 -7.57
CA MET A 1 -4.27 21.26 -7.26
C MET A 1 -5.48 20.48 -7.74
N GLU A 2 -5.44 20.03 -9.00
CA GLU A 2 -6.55 19.31 -9.64
C GLU A 2 -6.85 18.03 -8.86
N ARG A 3 -8.11 17.88 -8.45
CA ARG A 3 -8.60 16.73 -7.70
C ARG A 3 -8.44 15.48 -8.58
N TYR A 4 -7.68 14.51 -8.08
CA TYR A 4 -7.46 13.21 -8.69
C TYR A 4 -8.79 12.59 -9.18
N LEU A 5 -8.80 12.17 -10.45
CA LEU A 5 -9.95 11.63 -11.21
C LEU A 5 -10.37 10.22 -10.74
N TYR A 6 -10.56 10.02 -9.43
CA TYR A 6 -11.12 8.78 -8.92
C TYR A 6 -12.52 8.59 -9.53
N ARG A 7 -12.65 7.55 -10.37
CA ARG A 7 -13.85 7.17 -11.16
C ARG A 7 -14.22 8.03 -12.39
N LYS A 8 -13.35 8.94 -12.85
CA LYS A 8 -13.59 9.68 -14.11
C LYS A 8 -12.66 9.18 -15.22
N ARG A 9 -12.78 7.91 -15.58
CA ARG A 9 -11.99 7.27 -16.65
C ARG A 9 -12.91 6.76 -17.73
N GLY A 10 -12.46 6.83 -18.98
CA GLY A 10 -13.26 6.47 -20.15
C GLY A 10 -13.51 4.96 -20.25
N GLU A 11 -14.38 4.60 -21.18
CA GLU A 11 -14.83 3.23 -21.43
C GLU A 11 -13.66 2.27 -21.71
N ASP A 12 -12.62 2.72 -22.43
CA ASP A 12 -11.42 1.92 -22.70
C ASP A 12 -10.74 1.38 -21.43
N TYR A 13 -10.73 2.17 -20.36
CA TYR A 13 -10.13 1.78 -19.09
C TYR A 13 -10.99 0.74 -18.34
N GLU A 14 -12.31 0.91 -18.37
CA GLU A 14 -13.24 -0.06 -17.77
C GLU A 14 -13.25 -1.37 -18.56
N GLU A 15 -13.18 -1.31 -19.88
CA GLU A 15 -13.04 -2.48 -20.74
C GLU A 15 -11.71 -3.22 -20.48
N PHE A 16 -10.61 -2.48 -20.33
CA PHE A 16 -9.33 -3.06 -19.91
C PHE A 16 -9.44 -3.81 -18.58
N LYS A 17 -10.09 -3.20 -17.58
CA LYS A 17 -10.32 -3.80 -16.26
C LYS A 17 -11.20 -5.06 -16.36
N ARG A 18 -12.26 -5.02 -17.16
CA ARG A 18 -13.16 -6.15 -17.40
C ARG A 18 -12.42 -7.33 -18.01
N LYS A 19 -11.65 -7.09 -19.09
CA LYS A 19 -10.81 -8.14 -19.73
C LYS A 19 -9.82 -8.79 -18.76
N LYS A 20 -9.27 -8.02 -17.80
CA LYS A 20 -8.36 -8.58 -16.78
C LYS A 20 -9.11 -9.36 -15.71
N ALA A 21 -10.28 -8.88 -15.29
CA ALA A 21 -11.14 -9.57 -14.33
C ALA A 21 -11.60 -10.92 -14.89
N GLU A 22 -12.13 -10.95 -16.11
CA GLU A 22 -12.60 -12.17 -16.78
C GLU A 22 -11.50 -13.24 -16.85
N LYS A 23 -10.27 -12.86 -17.20
CA LYS A 23 -9.11 -13.80 -17.19
C LYS A 23 -8.83 -14.40 -15.82
N LEU A 24 -9.00 -13.64 -14.73
CA LEU A 24 -8.83 -14.17 -13.38
C LEU A 24 -9.99 -15.10 -13.01
N LEU A 25 -11.23 -14.68 -13.31
CA LEU A 25 -12.42 -15.48 -13.08
C LEU A 25 -12.40 -16.81 -13.82
N ASP A 26 -11.93 -16.83 -15.07
CA ASP A 26 -11.76 -18.07 -15.85
C ASP A 26 -10.74 -19.03 -15.23
N ASN A 27 -9.74 -18.52 -14.51
CA ASN A 27 -8.79 -19.37 -13.78
C ASN A 27 -9.36 -19.88 -12.46
N ILE A 28 -10.20 -19.09 -11.78
CA ILE A 28 -10.89 -19.53 -10.57
C ILE A 28 -11.94 -20.59 -10.92
N GLU A 29 -12.68 -20.41 -12.02
CA GLU A 29 -13.68 -21.37 -12.51
C GLU A 29 -13.11 -22.78 -12.73
N LYS A 30 -11.85 -22.88 -13.19
CA LYS A 30 -11.16 -24.18 -13.35
C LYS A 30 -10.96 -24.92 -12.02
N GLN A 31 -10.75 -24.17 -10.93
CA GLN A 31 -10.54 -24.72 -9.59
C GLN A 31 -11.86 -24.90 -8.84
N PHE A 32 -12.86 -24.05 -9.13
CA PHE A 32 -14.16 -24.01 -8.50
C PHE A 32 -15.26 -23.89 -9.58
N PRO A 33 -15.63 -25.00 -10.24
CA PRO A 33 -16.66 -24.98 -11.29
C PRO A 33 -18.00 -24.44 -10.78
N GLY A 34 -18.64 -23.56 -11.55
CA GLY A 34 -19.88 -22.89 -11.22
C GLY A 34 -19.72 -21.58 -10.44
N ILE A 35 -18.51 -21.22 -10.00
CA ILE A 35 -18.32 -20.00 -9.19
C ILE A 35 -18.71 -18.74 -9.96
N LYS A 36 -18.46 -18.69 -11.27
CA LYS A 36 -18.83 -17.53 -12.10
C LYS A 36 -20.33 -17.26 -12.12
N SER A 37 -21.17 -18.29 -12.08
CA SER A 37 -22.62 -18.12 -12.01
C SER A 37 -23.13 -17.63 -10.65
N CYS A 38 -22.30 -17.69 -9.60
CA CYS A 38 -22.63 -17.25 -8.26
C CYS A 38 -22.18 -15.81 -7.96
N ILE A 39 -21.55 -15.12 -8.93
CA ILE A 39 -21.04 -13.76 -8.75
C ILE A 39 -22.16 -12.76 -9.07
N ASP A 40 -22.63 -12.04 -8.05
CA ASP A 40 -23.57 -10.93 -8.21
C ASP A 40 -22.88 -9.67 -8.77
N ALA A 41 -21.71 -9.34 -8.24
CA ALA A 41 -20.91 -8.20 -8.70
C ALA A 41 -19.41 -8.41 -8.45
N PHE A 42 -18.57 -7.74 -9.24
CA PHE A 42 -17.13 -7.69 -9.02
C PHE A 42 -16.57 -6.30 -9.28
N TYR A 43 -15.43 -6.00 -8.66
CA TYR A 43 -14.67 -4.78 -8.89
C TYR A 43 -13.18 -5.09 -8.93
N THR A 44 -12.43 -4.35 -9.72
CA THR A 44 -10.96 -4.47 -9.80
C THR A 44 -10.29 -3.14 -9.49
N SER A 45 -9.13 -3.24 -8.84
CA SER A 45 -8.22 -2.10 -8.66
C SER A 45 -7.03 -2.26 -9.60
N THR A 46 -6.47 -1.14 -10.04
CA THR A 46 -5.23 -1.10 -10.84
C THR A 46 -4.22 -0.18 -10.13
N PRO A 47 -2.94 -0.14 -10.54
CA PRO A 47 -2.00 0.85 -10.03
C PRO A 47 -2.55 2.28 -10.14
N LEU A 48 -3.31 2.57 -11.21
CA LEU A 48 -3.93 3.87 -11.35
C LEU A 48 -5.06 4.13 -10.34
N THR A 49 -5.78 3.09 -9.92
CA THR A 49 -6.71 3.17 -8.76
C THR A 49 -5.95 3.51 -7.48
N TRP A 50 -4.82 2.85 -7.22
CA TRP A 50 -4.00 3.09 -6.03
C TRP A 50 -3.43 4.51 -6.01
N ARG A 51 -2.85 4.94 -7.14
CA ARG A 51 -2.32 6.31 -7.30
C ARG A 51 -3.35 7.37 -6.93
N ASP A 52 -4.57 7.23 -7.44
CA ASP A 52 -5.62 8.24 -7.25
C ASP A 52 -6.30 8.13 -5.88
N TYR A 53 -6.38 6.93 -5.29
CA TYR A 53 -7.07 6.69 -4.02
C TYR A 53 -6.18 6.92 -2.80
N THR A 54 -4.92 6.45 -2.83
CA THR A 54 -3.98 6.56 -1.70
C THR A 54 -2.91 7.61 -1.91
N GLY A 55 -2.84 8.24 -3.09
CA GLY A 55 -1.78 9.18 -3.43
C GLY A 55 -0.41 8.51 -3.62
N THR A 56 -0.34 7.18 -3.70
CA THR A 56 0.95 6.49 -3.79
C THR A 56 1.58 6.75 -5.16
N TRP A 57 2.88 7.09 -5.15
CA TRP A 57 3.64 7.30 -6.38
C TRP A 57 3.51 6.11 -7.33
N ALA A 58 3.19 6.40 -8.59
CA ALA A 58 2.95 5.42 -9.65
C ALA A 58 1.93 4.29 -9.31
N GLY A 59 1.17 4.42 -8.21
CA GLY A 59 0.26 3.37 -7.78
C GLY A 59 0.93 2.14 -7.15
N SER A 60 2.13 2.29 -6.58
CA SER A 60 2.83 1.15 -6.00
C SER A 60 2.08 0.57 -4.81
N ALA A 61 2.01 -0.77 -4.75
CA ALA A 61 1.29 -1.46 -3.67
C ALA A 61 1.99 -1.35 -2.31
N TYR A 62 3.33 -1.24 -2.34
CA TYR A 62 4.18 -1.29 -1.16
C TYR A 62 5.17 -0.13 -1.07
N GLY A 63 4.88 0.96 -1.79
CA GLY A 63 5.75 2.13 -1.72
C GLY A 63 7.08 1.91 -2.44
N ILE A 64 8.17 2.24 -1.77
CA ILE A 64 9.55 2.11 -2.28
C ILE A 64 10.01 0.65 -2.20
N LEU A 65 10.63 0.19 -3.29
CA LEU A 65 11.20 -1.15 -3.39
C LEU A 65 12.22 -1.38 -2.27
N LYS A 66 12.08 -2.49 -1.55
CA LYS A 66 13.04 -2.96 -0.54
C LYS A 66 13.94 -4.02 -1.18
N ASP A 67 15.12 -3.58 -1.64
CA ASP A 67 16.09 -4.44 -2.32
C ASP A 67 17.05 -5.04 -1.29
N PHE A 68 17.03 -6.37 -1.15
CA PHE A 68 17.89 -7.09 -0.23
C PHE A 68 19.38 -7.05 -0.64
N ASN A 69 19.68 -6.82 -1.92
CA ASN A 69 21.07 -6.65 -2.39
C ASN A 69 21.61 -5.27 -2.02
N ARG A 70 20.72 -4.30 -1.80
CA ARG A 70 21.04 -2.90 -1.51
C ARG A 70 20.16 -2.36 -0.37
N PRO A 71 20.29 -2.94 0.84
CA PRO A 71 19.37 -2.63 1.95
C PRO A 71 19.48 -1.17 2.41
N LEU A 72 20.69 -0.62 2.46
CA LEU A 72 20.91 0.77 2.88
C LEU A 72 20.35 1.79 1.88
N GLU A 73 20.33 1.46 0.58
CA GLU A 73 19.76 2.33 -0.46
C GLU A 73 18.22 2.29 -0.47
N SER A 74 17.63 1.23 0.08
CA SER A 74 16.18 1.03 0.08
C SER A 74 15.48 1.38 1.39
N ILE A 75 16.22 1.78 2.42
CA ILE A 75 15.67 2.23 3.71
C ILE A 75 15.64 3.77 3.76
N ILE A 76 14.52 4.32 4.21
CA ILE A 76 14.40 5.73 4.55
C ILE A 76 14.38 5.85 6.08
N LEU A 77 15.15 6.78 6.62
CA LEU A 77 15.16 7.05 8.05
C LEU A 77 13.94 7.91 8.46
N PRO A 78 13.36 7.68 9.65
CA PRO A 78 12.25 8.49 10.12
C PRO A 78 12.64 9.96 10.37
N ARG A 79 13.87 10.22 10.85
CA ARG A 79 14.36 11.58 11.09
C ARG A 79 14.90 12.20 9.80
N THR A 80 14.43 13.40 9.47
CA THR A 80 14.96 14.17 8.34
C THR A 80 16.02 15.19 8.80
N LYS A 81 16.70 15.83 7.85
CA LYS A 81 17.60 16.96 8.12
C LYS A 81 16.86 18.25 8.47
N ILE A 82 15.54 18.29 8.26
CA ILE A 82 14.69 19.44 8.56
C ILE A 82 14.24 19.31 10.03
N PRO A 83 14.52 20.29 10.90
CA PRO A 83 14.09 20.25 12.28
C PRO A 83 12.58 20.04 12.42
N ASN A 84 12.18 19.18 13.35
CA ASN A 84 10.78 18.86 13.65
C ASN A 84 9.97 18.25 12.50
N LEU A 85 10.63 17.73 11.46
CA LEU A 85 10.00 16.97 10.38
C LEU A 85 10.45 15.51 10.42
N TYR A 86 9.47 14.62 10.62
CA TYR A 86 9.66 13.18 10.67
C TYR A 86 8.79 12.49 9.62
N LEU A 87 9.27 11.35 9.12
CA LEU A 87 8.60 10.54 8.12
C LEU A 87 8.13 9.23 8.74
N THR A 88 6.92 8.80 8.41
CA THR A 88 6.34 7.54 8.88
C THR A 88 5.55 6.84 7.78
N GLY A 89 5.18 5.57 8.01
CA GLY A 89 4.41 4.76 7.07
C GLY A 89 5.25 3.83 6.19
N GLN A 90 4.63 3.33 5.12
CA GLN A 90 5.11 2.16 4.36
C GLN A 90 6.46 2.34 3.64
N ASN A 91 6.87 3.59 3.41
CA ASN A 91 8.10 3.89 2.65
C ASN A 91 9.37 3.83 3.50
N ILE A 92 9.25 3.86 4.83
CA ILE A 92 10.37 4.04 5.76
C ILE A 92 11.23 2.79 5.84
N ASN A 93 10.82 1.84 6.67
CA ASN A 93 11.61 0.65 6.93
C ASN A 93 10.99 -0.54 6.20
N LEU A 94 9.75 -0.88 6.56
CA LEU A 94 9.03 -2.04 6.05
C LEU A 94 7.64 -1.63 5.54
N HIS A 95 7.21 -2.28 4.47
CA HIS A 95 5.88 -2.13 3.91
C HIS A 95 4.89 -3.12 4.54
N GLY A 96 3.60 -2.97 4.21
CA GLY A 96 2.52 -3.80 4.77
C GLY A 96 2.13 -3.41 6.19
N ILE A 97 1.03 -3.98 6.69
CA ILE A 97 0.42 -3.58 7.97
C ILE A 97 1.40 -3.71 9.13
N LEU A 98 2.06 -4.86 9.26
CA LEU A 98 3.05 -5.09 10.31
C LEU A 98 4.26 -4.15 10.19
N GLY A 99 4.77 -3.96 8.97
CA GLY A 99 5.92 -3.10 8.71
C GLY A 99 5.63 -1.63 9.01
N VAL A 100 4.44 -1.16 8.66
CA VAL A 100 3.96 0.19 8.99
C VAL A 100 3.84 0.36 10.50
N THR A 101 3.25 -0.60 11.22
CA THR A 101 3.12 -0.54 12.69
C THR A 101 4.49 -0.42 13.37
N ILE A 102 5.46 -1.24 12.97
CA ILE A 102 6.83 -1.17 13.49
C ILE A 102 7.48 0.17 13.11
N SER A 103 7.33 0.61 11.86
CA SER A 103 7.89 1.90 11.40
C SER A 103 7.31 3.08 12.17
N SER A 104 6.03 3.04 12.55
CA SER A 104 5.39 4.04 13.42
C SER A 104 6.02 4.07 14.81
N VAL A 105 6.27 2.90 15.43
CA VAL A 105 6.96 2.83 16.73
C VAL A 105 8.37 3.40 16.64
N ILE A 106 9.12 3.07 15.59
CA ILE A 106 10.47 3.62 15.36
C ILE A 106 10.38 5.15 15.16
N THR A 107 9.40 5.65 14.41
CA THR A 107 9.21 7.10 14.23
C THR A 107 8.93 7.78 15.57
N CYS A 108 8.02 7.23 16.38
CA CYS A 108 7.74 7.76 17.72
C CYS A 108 8.97 7.72 18.63
N SER A 109 9.86 6.75 18.46
CA SER A 109 11.11 6.68 19.24
C SER A 109 12.09 7.82 18.96
N GLU A 110 11.91 8.56 17.86
CA GLU A 110 12.66 9.79 17.60
C GLU A 110 12.19 10.99 18.45
N LEU A 111 11.00 10.87 19.06
CA LEU A 111 10.34 11.90 19.86
C LEU A 111 10.38 11.57 21.37
N ILE A 112 10.30 10.28 21.72
CA ILE A 112 10.24 9.79 23.10
C ILE A 112 11.08 8.53 23.29
N ASP A 113 11.46 8.23 24.53
CA ASP A 113 12.23 7.02 24.85
C ASP A 113 11.49 5.73 24.42
N ILE A 114 12.20 4.88 23.66
CA ILE A 114 11.66 3.66 23.10
C ILE A 114 11.26 2.63 24.16
N LYS A 115 11.99 2.55 25.28
CA LYS A 115 11.70 1.57 26.34
C LYS A 115 10.38 1.93 27.03
N SER A 116 10.19 3.20 27.34
CA SER A 116 8.94 3.75 27.88
C SER A 116 7.77 3.53 26.92
N LEU A 117 7.95 3.79 25.63
CA LEU A 117 6.93 3.57 24.60
C LEU A 117 6.51 2.09 24.53
N ILE A 118 7.47 1.17 24.42
CA ILE A 118 7.18 -0.28 24.36
C ILE A 118 6.47 -0.74 25.63
N LYS A 119 6.86 -0.25 26.81
CA LYS A 119 6.20 -0.58 28.07
C LYS A 119 4.72 -0.18 28.05
N LYS A 120 4.40 1.02 27.53
CA LYS A 120 3.01 1.50 27.42
C LYS A 120 2.20 0.68 26.42
N ILE A 121 2.77 0.35 25.25
CA ILE A 121 2.08 -0.48 24.24
C ILE A 121 1.73 -1.86 24.80
N LYS A 122 2.63 -2.49 25.56
CA LYS A 122 2.40 -3.80 26.18
C LYS A 122 1.34 -3.79 27.28
N ALA A 123 1.02 -2.63 27.85
CA ALA A 123 0.07 -2.48 28.94
C ALA A 123 -1.34 -2.05 28.47
N ALA A 124 -1.52 -1.83 27.17
CA ALA A 124 -2.80 -1.50 26.54
C ALA A 124 -3.50 -2.77 26.03
#